data_AF-A0A7S3B2Y2-F1
#
_entry.id   AF-A0A7S3B2Y2-F1
#
_cell.length_a   1.000
_cell.length_b   1.000
_cell.length_c   1.000
_cell.angle_alpha   90.00
_cell.angle_beta   90.00
_cell.angle_gamma   90.00
#
_symmetry.space_group_name_H-M   'P 1'
#
loop_
_entity.id
_entity.type
_entity.pdbx_description
1 polymer ?
#
loop_
_entity_poly.entity_id
_entity_poly.type
_entity_poly.pdbx_seq_one_letter_code
_entity_poly.pdbx_strand_id
1 'polypeptide(L)'
;QWSSSIRPFMASHALFVGSADHASPVNTGVFLIKPRRFLYQEAIRLLRGCSWNEKTGFDGAGDPHDLSNDSKLLLRLAAGTGSLGHVTRKMKGTAFVKERTWLFVGGNIDQGASQQSNS
;
A
#
# COMPACT_ATOMS: atom_id res chain seq x y z
N GLN A 1 -18.48 -5.68 -0.41
CA GLN A 1 -18.03 -7.09 -0.40
C GLN A 1 -16.65 -7.17 -1.07
N TRP A 2 -15.62 -7.65 -0.38
CA TRP A 2 -14.26 -7.79 -0.94
C TRP A 2 -14.15 -8.86 -2.03
N SER A 3 -15.09 -9.82 -2.03
CA SER A 3 -15.17 -10.93 -2.97
C SER A 3 -15.30 -10.50 -4.43
N SER A 4 -15.97 -9.38 -4.70
CA SER A 4 -16.10 -8.82 -6.06
C SER A 4 -14.77 -8.29 -6.61
N SER A 5 -13.81 -7.95 -5.74
CA SER A 5 -12.48 -7.45 -6.13
C SER A 5 -11.46 -8.57 -6.40
N ILE A 6 -11.76 -9.83 -6.04
CA ILE A 6 -10.83 -10.96 -6.23
C ILE A 6 -10.57 -11.23 -7.70
N ARG A 7 -11.63 -11.34 -8.53
CA ARG A 7 -11.49 -11.67 -9.95
C ARG A 7 -10.67 -10.59 -10.70
N PRO A 8 -10.97 -9.28 -10.57
CA PRO A 8 -10.13 -8.22 -11.14
C PRO A 8 -8.69 -8.25 -10.61
N PHE A 9 -8.51 -8.48 -9.30
CA PHE A 9 -7.17 -8.59 -8.72
C PHE A 9 -6.38 -9.73 -9.35
N MET A 10 -6.97 -10.93 -9.45
CA MET A 10 -6.33 -12.10 -10.03
C MET A 10 -5.98 -11.92 -11.52
N ALA A 11 -6.82 -11.23 -12.29
CA ALA A 11 -6.58 -10.88 -13.69
C ALA A 11 -5.51 -9.79 -13.89
N SER A 12 -5.26 -8.93 -12.90
CA SER A 12 -4.29 -7.83 -13.01
C SER A 12 -2.82 -8.30 -12.91
N HIS A 13 -1.89 -7.43 -13.30
CA HIS A 13 -0.46 -7.64 -13.03
C HIS A 13 -0.04 -7.28 -11.59
N ALA A 14 -0.95 -6.74 -10.77
CA ALA A 14 -0.65 -6.41 -9.38
C ALA A 14 -0.32 -7.69 -8.59
N LEU A 15 0.75 -7.62 -7.78
CA LEU A 15 1.14 -8.70 -6.87
C LEU A 15 0.44 -8.60 -5.52
N PHE A 16 -0.03 -7.40 -5.17
CA PHE A 16 -0.65 -7.08 -3.91
C PHE A 16 -1.66 -5.94 -4.10
N VAL A 17 -2.75 -5.95 -3.35
CA VAL A 17 -3.71 -4.85 -3.21
C VAL A 17 -4.12 -4.71 -1.76
N GLY A 18 -4.28 -3.48 -1.29
CA GLY A 18 -4.79 -3.15 0.04
C GLY A 18 -5.62 -1.88 -0.01
N SER A 19 -6.31 -1.58 1.08
CA SER A 19 -7.01 -0.30 1.22
C SER A 19 -6.02 0.83 1.44
N ALA A 20 -6.35 2.03 0.95
CA ALA A 20 -5.56 3.22 1.27
C ALA A 20 -5.71 3.55 2.76
N ASP A 21 -4.62 3.99 3.38
CA ASP A 21 -4.62 4.54 4.75
C ASP A 21 -4.49 6.06 4.71
N HIS A 22 -4.79 6.72 5.82
CA HIS A 22 -4.53 8.14 6.02
C HIS A 22 -3.08 8.38 6.45
N ALA A 23 -2.47 7.47 7.20
CA ALA A 23 -1.10 7.60 7.68
C ALA A 23 -0.07 7.10 6.65
N SER A 24 -0.39 6.01 5.95
CA SER A 24 0.52 5.26 5.08
C SER A 24 -0.04 5.14 3.65
N PRO A 25 0.77 4.71 2.66
CA PRO A 25 0.27 4.52 1.30
C PRO A 25 -0.73 3.35 1.20
N VAL A 26 -0.62 2.36 2.09
CA VAL A 26 -1.50 1.20 2.15
C VAL A 26 -1.70 0.74 3.58
N ASN A 27 -2.95 0.52 3.97
CA ASN A 27 -3.32 -0.18 5.19
C ASN A 27 -3.00 -1.68 5.04
N THR A 28 -2.18 -2.20 5.94
CA THR A 28 -1.76 -3.62 5.96
C THR A 28 -2.60 -4.49 6.89
N GLY A 29 -3.65 -3.94 7.51
CA GLY A 29 -4.57 -4.69 8.36
C GLY A 29 -5.41 -5.71 7.58
N VAL A 30 -5.79 -5.36 6.34
CA VAL A 30 -6.39 -6.30 5.37
C VAL A 30 -5.84 -6.03 3.98
N PHE A 31 -5.20 -7.02 3.39
CA PHE A 31 -4.72 -6.96 2.01
C PHE A 31 -4.83 -8.31 1.32
N LEU A 32 -4.83 -8.30 -0.02
CA LEU A 32 -4.72 -9.49 -0.84
C LEU A 32 -3.33 -9.51 -1.48
N ILE A 33 -2.69 -10.67 -1.47
CA ILE A 33 -1.38 -10.90 -2.09
C ILE A 33 -1.46 -12.14 -2.97
N LYS A 34 -0.80 -12.11 -4.13
CA LYS A 34 -0.59 -13.30 -4.97
C LYS A 34 0.67 -14.01 -4.46
N PRO A 35 0.56 -15.23 -3.89
CA PRO A 35 1.74 -15.94 -3.43
C PRO A 35 2.66 -16.24 -4.61
N ARG A 36 3.90 -15.76 -4.54
CA ARG A 36 4.96 -16.01 -5.53
C ARG A 36 6.25 -16.33 -4.80
N ARG A 37 6.93 -17.41 -5.20
CA ARG A 37 8.19 -17.84 -4.57
C ARG A 37 9.26 -16.74 -4.60
N PHE A 38 9.43 -16.08 -5.74
CA PHE A 38 10.41 -15.00 -5.87
C PHE A 38 10.08 -13.82 -4.94
N LEU A 39 8.79 -13.44 -4.81
CA LEU A 39 8.37 -12.34 -3.96
C LEU A 39 8.61 -12.66 -2.47
N TYR A 40 8.32 -13.90 -2.06
CA TYR A 40 8.64 -14.37 -0.71
C TYR A 40 10.15 -14.33 -0.44
N GLN A 41 10.97 -14.81 -1.38
CA GLN A 41 12.43 -14.81 -1.23
C GLN A 41 12.99 -13.39 -1.12
N GLU A 42 12.52 -12.45 -1.95
CA GLU A 42 12.91 -11.04 -1.85
C GLU A 42 12.47 -10.41 -0.53
N ALA A 43 11.26 -10.69 -0.06
CA ALA A 43 10.78 -10.20 1.23
C ALA A 43 11.65 -10.73 2.39
N ILE A 44 12.01 -12.01 2.39
CA ILE A 44 12.91 -12.60 3.40
C ILE A 44 14.32 -12.02 3.29
N ARG A 45 14.83 -11.80 2.07
CA ARG A 45 16.14 -11.18 1.86
C ARG A 45 16.18 -9.77 2.45
N LEU A 46 15.14 -8.97 2.18
CA LEU A 46 14.97 -7.64 2.74
C LEU A 46 14.91 -7.73 4.27
N LEU A 47 13.99 -8.52 4.85
CA LEU A 47 13.86 -8.63 6.31
C LEU A 47 15.13 -9.09 7.04
N ARG A 48 16.00 -9.87 6.40
CA ARG A 48 17.24 -10.38 7.01
C ARG A 48 18.39 -9.39 7.02
N GLY A 49 18.42 -8.46 6.07
CA GLY A 49 19.59 -7.61 5.83
C GLY A 49 19.28 -6.14 5.63
N CYS A 50 18.01 -5.75 5.73
CA CYS A 50 17.62 -4.38 5.46
C CYS A 50 18.10 -3.45 6.57
N SER A 51 18.50 -2.26 6.15
CA SER A 51 18.61 -1.11 7.02
C SER A 51 17.31 -0.31 6.98
N TRP A 52 16.93 0.31 8.10
CA TRP A 52 15.80 1.21 8.15
C TRP A 52 16.27 2.62 8.52
N ASN A 53 15.73 3.61 7.82
CA ASN A 53 15.91 5.02 8.12
C ASN A 53 14.57 5.75 8.02
N GLU A 54 14.32 6.69 8.92
CA GLU A 54 13.05 7.43 8.94
C GLU A 54 12.81 8.26 7.67
N LYS A 55 13.86 8.81 7.03
CA LYS A 55 13.71 9.71 5.87
C LYS A 55 13.68 8.94 4.56
N THR A 56 14.44 7.85 4.48
CA THR A 56 14.65 7.11 3.22
C THR A 56 14.03 5.70 3.21
N GLY A 57 13.49 5.23 4.34
CA GLY A 57 12.78 3.96 4.45
C GLY A 57 13.71 2.76 4.53
N PHE A 58 13.19 1.59 4.16
CA PHE A 58 13.99 0.37 4.08
C PHE A 58 14.94 0.43 2.89
N ASP A 59 16.23 0.15 3.13
CA ASP A 59 17.30 0.10 2.13
C ASP A 59 17.35 1.31 1.18
N GLY A 60 16.96 2.48 1.69
CA GLY A 60 16.96 3.71 0.89
C GLY A 60 15.89 3.76 -0.20
N ALA A 61 14.71 3.18 0.06
CA ALA A 61 13.52 3.26 -0.81
C ALA A 61 13.20 4.67 -1.36
N GLY A 62 13.63 5.74 -0.65
CA GLY A 62 13.61 7.12 -1.11
C GLY A 62 12.77 8.03 -0.23
N ASP A 63 12.73 9.33 -0.54
CA ASP A 63 11.87 10.29 0.15
C ASP A 63 10.40 10.03 -0.21
N PRO A 64 9.49 9.92 0.77
CA PRO A 64 8.04 9.80 0.51
C PRO A 64 7.46 10.82 -0.46
N HIS A 65 7.95 12.06 -0.42
CA HIS A 65 7.54 13.12 -1.31
C HIS A 65 7.91 12.83 -2.76
N ASP A 66 9.08 12.25 -3.00
CA ASP A 66 9.54 11.91 -4.36
C ASP A 66 8.69 10.78 -4.93
N LEU A 67 8.35 9.78 -4.12
CA LEU A 67 7.40 8.72 -4.50
C LEU A 67 6.03 9.27 -4.89
N SER A 68 5.56 10.32 -4.20
CA SER A 68 4.28 10.98 -4.52
C SER A 68 4.30 11.80 -5.81
N ASN A 69 5.48 12.00 -6.40
CA ASN A 69 5.69 12.71 -7.66
C ASN A 69 6.24 11.80 -8.77
N ASP A 70 6.53 10.53 -8.49
CA ASP A 70 6.92 9.55 -9.50
C ASP A 70 5.73 9.21 -10.41
N SER A 71 5.73 9.81 -11.59
CA SER A 71 4.68 9.64 -12.60
C SER A 71 4.52 8.19 -13.05
N LYS A 72 5.61 7.41 -13.12
CA LYS A 72 5.56 6.00 -13.52
C LYS A 72 4.92 5.15 -12.44
N LEU A 73 5.26 5.41 -11.18
CA LEU A 73 4.63 4.76 -10.04
C LEU A 73 3.14 5.09 -9.97
N LEU A 74 2.77 6.37 -10.05
CA LEU A 74 1.38 6.81 -9.98
C LEU A 74 0.53 6.24 -11.12
N LEU A 75 1.07 6.14 -12.34
CA LEU A 75 0.39 5.49 -13.47
C LEU A 75 0.15 4.00 -13.23
N ARG A 76 1.13 3.28 -12.67
CA ARG A 76 0.98 1.85 -12.33
C ARG A 76 -0.06 1.64 -11.24
N LEU A 77 -0.10 2.52 -10.23
CA LEU A 77 -1.11 2.49 -9.17
C LEU A 77 -2.51 2.83 -9.73
N ALA A 78 -2.60 3.80 -10.64
CA ALA A 78 -3.85 4.20 -11.29
C ALA A 78 -4.45 3.09 -12.17
N ALA A 79 -3.63 2.19 -12.72
CA ALA A 79 -4.11 1.05 -13.50
C ALA A 79 -5.02 0.11 -12.67
N GLY A 80 -4.89 0.10 -11.34
CA GLY A 80 -5.75 -0.68 -10.45
C GLY A 80 -7.05 0.02 -10.02
N THR A 81 -7.13 1.35 -10.14
CA THR A 81 -8.26 2.16 -9.64
C THR A 81 -9.03 2.90 -10.74
N GLY A 82 -8.47 2.97 -11.95
CA GLY A 82 -9.06 3.65 -13.10
C GLY A 82 -8.93 5.18 -13.08
N SER A 83 -8.25 5.78 -12.09
CA SER A 83 -8.12 7.25 -12.01
C SER A 83 -6.79 7.70 -11.43
N LEU A 84 -5.94 8.27 -12.30
CA LEU A 84 -4.67 8.88 -11.91
C LEU A 84 -4.88 10.05 -10.94
N GLY A 85 -5.86 10.92 -11.21
CA GLY A 85 -6.17 12.06 -10.35
C GLY A 85 -6.60 11.63 -8.94
N HIS A 86 -7.35 10.54 -8.82
CA HIS A 86 -7.74 9.98 -7.52
C HIS A 86 -6.51 9.46 -6.76
N VAL A 87 -5.68 8.64 -7.41
CA VAL A 87 -4.48 8.04 -6.79
C VAL A 87 -3.49 9.12 -6.35
N THR A 88 -3.19 10.08 -7.21
CA THR A 88 -2.28 11.19 -6.87
C THR A 88 -2.79 11.98 -5.67
N ARG A 89 -4.09 12.29 -5.63
CA ARG A 89 -4.70 13.02 -4.51
C ARG A 89 -4.64 12.22 -3.21
N LYS A 90 -4.95 10.92 -3.26
CA LYS A 90 -4.88 10.03 -2.09
C LYS A 90 -3.45 9.93 -1.57
N MET A 91 -2.49 9.66 -2.45
CA MET A 91 -1.07 9.57 -2.11
C MET A 91 -0.56 10.85 -1.44
N LYS A 92 -0.79 12.02 -2.06
CA LYS A 92 -0.43 13.34 -1.50
C LYS A 92 -1.20 13.71 -0.22
N GLY A 93 -2.33 13.06 0.01
CA GLY A 93 -3.15 13.27 1.20
C GLY A 93 -2.62 12.58 2.45
N THR A 94 -1.73 11.60 2.31
CA THR A 94 -1.22 10.79 3.43
C THR A 94 -0.27 11.57 4.35
N ALA A 95 -0.21 11.18 5.62
CA ALA A 95 0.73 11.76 6.58
C ALA A 95 2.18 11.52 6.16
N PHE A 96 2.53 10.31 5.73
CA PHE A 96 3.92 9.98 5.36
C PHE A 96 4.47 10.85 4.22
N VAL A 97 3.63 11.25 3.25
CA VAL A 97 4.03 12.19 2.18
C VAL A 97 4.12 13.62 2.69
N LYS A 98 3.16 14.06 3.52
CA LYS A 98 3.13 15.43 4.07
C LYS A 98 4.28 15.70 5.03
N GLU A 99 4.61 14.71 5.86
CA GLU A 99 5.66 14.78 6.88
C GLU A 99 7.01 14.31 6.35
N ARG A 100 7.06 13.78 5.11
CA ARG A 100 8.27 13.30 4.43
C ARG A 100 9.04 12.27 5.27
N THR A 101 8.30 11.36 5.88
CA THR A 101 8.85 10.37 6.80
C THR A 101 8.22 9.01 6.57
N TRP A 102 9.03 7.96 6.73
CA TRP A 102 8.60 6.56 6.81
C TRP A 102 8.14 6.18 8.22
N LEU A 103 8.14 7.13 9.16
CA LEU A 103 7.52 6.98 10.48
C LEU A 103 6.00 7.17 10.38
N PHE A 104 5.30 6.10 10.04
CA PHE A 104 3.85 6.04 10.12
C PHE A 104 3.41 4.77 10.83
N VAL A 105 2.29 4.85 11.54
CA VAL A 105 1.65 3.67 12.11
C VAL A 105 0.67 3.14 11.07
N GLY A 106 0.94 1.96 10.52
CA GLY A 106 -0.06 1.23 9.73
C GLY A 106 -1.11 0.69 10.69
N GLY A 107 -2.17 1.46 10.94
CA GLY A 107 -2.99 1.26 12.12
C GLY A 107 -4.40 1.78 12.00
N ASN A 108 -5.14 1.35 10.99
CA ASN A 108 -6.58 1.17 11.17
C ASN A 108 -6.84 -0.34 11.20
N ILE A 109 -6.65 -0.95 12.37
CA ILE A 109 -7.52 -2.06 12.77
C ILE A 109 -8.68 -1.38 13.52
N ASP A 110 -9.61 -0.77 12.77
CA ASP A 110 -10.98 -0.69 13.26
C ASP A 110 -11.54 -2.09 13.07
N GLN A 111 -11.61 -2.85 14.17
CA GLN A 111 -12.31 -4.13 14.24
C GLN A 111 -13.80 -3.90 14.00
N GLY A 112 -14.17 -3.78 12.73
CA GLY A 112 -15.55 -3.70 12.24
C GLY A 112 -15.96 -4.95 11.48
N ALA A 113 -15.59 -6.14 11.97
CA ALA A 113 -16.45 -7.31 11.79
C ALA A 113 -17.59 -7.21 12.82
N SER A 114 -18.36 -6.12 12.80
CA SER A 114 -19.66 -6.11 13.46
C SER A 114 -20.58 -6.94 12.59
N GLN A 115 -20.97 -8.09 13.14
CA GLN A 115 -22.10 -8.86 12.68
C GLN A 115 -23.25 -7.94 12.31
N GLN A 116 -23.86 -8.21 11.16
CA GLN A 116 -25.29 -7.98 11.03
C GLN A 116 -25.97 -8.63 12.24
N SER A 117 -26.53 -7.81 13.14
CA SER A 117 -27.74 -8.22 13.83
C SER A 117 -28.85 -7.41 13.19
N ASN A 118 -29.67 -8.13 12.41
CA ASN A 118 -31.02 -7.68 12.14
C ASN A 118 -31.74 -7.59 13.48
N SER A 119 -32.38 -6.45 13.72
CA SER A 119 -33.56 -6.34 14.57
C SER A 119 -34.44 -5.26 13.97
#